data_AF-A0A7Y5ANS4-F1
#
_entry.id   AF-A0A7Y5ANS4-F1
#
_cell.length_a   1.000
_cell.length_b   1.000
_cell.length_c   1.000
_cell.angle_alpha   90.00
_cell.angle_beta   90.00
_cell.angle_gamma   90.00
#
_symmetry.space_group_name_H-M   'P 1'
#
loop_
_entity.id
_entity.type
_entity.pdbx_description
1 polymer ?
#
loop_
_entity_poly.entity_id
_entity_poly.type
_entity_poly.pdbx_seq_one_letter_code
_entity_poly.pdbx_strand_id
1 'polypeptide(L)'
;MKKFFWLVVVVLLVITFSDHDLIRPHKEQLFELVMDKAAIAGDSKEAALRTTRKQLTALAEQWGEGQRAQLEKAAVSIDSLKKFRRDYCVNKDFNPILYGEPLREACKIIDSHYNNLIQP
;
A
#
# COMPACT_ATOMS: atom_id res chain seq x y z
N MET A 1 -5.57 12.87 33.32
CA MET A 1 -4.67 13.90 32.75
C MET A 1 -3.34 13.31 32.27
N LYS A 2 -2.46 12.77 33.14
CA LYS A 2 -1.11 12.28 32.76
C LYS A 2 -1.09 11.11 31.76
N LYS A 3 -2.05 10.18 31.85
CA LYS A 3 -2.17 9.03 30.91
C LYS A 3 -2.60 9.46 29.49
N PHE A 4 -3.44 10.49 29.40
CA PHE A 4 -3.89 11.03 28.12
C PHE A 4 -2.77 11.81 27.42
N PHE A 5 -2.04 12.62 28.19
CA PHE A 5 -0.83 13.30 27.71
C PHE A 5 0.20 12.30 27.18
N TRP A 6 0.45 11.21 27.90
CA TRP A 6 1.35 10.14 27.44
C TRP A 6 0.87 9.45 26.16
N LEU A 7 -0.43 9.22 26.01
CA LEU A 7 -1.00 8.67 24.77
C LEU A 7 -0.78 9.61 23.58
N VAL A 8 -1.03 10.91 23.77
CA VAL A 8 -0.83 11.92 22.72
C VAL A 8 0.65 12.02 22.33
N VAL A 9 1.56 11.95 23.31
CA VAL A 9 3.01 11.93 23.05
C VAL A 9 3.42 10.68 22.29
N VAL A 10 2.93 9.50 22.65
CA VAL A 10 3.22 8.25 21.92
C VAL A 10 2.71 8.34 20.47
N VAL A 11 1.50 8.84 20.25
CA VAL A 11 0.94 9.02 18.91
C VAL A 11 1.77 10.02 18.09
N LEU A 12 2.17 11.14 18.68
CA LEU A 12 3.04 12.12 18.02
C LEU A 12 4.41 11.54 17.66
N LEU A 13 5.02 10.76 18.54
CA LEU A 13 6.30 10.11 18.28
C LEU A 13 6.17 9.11 17.13
N VAL A 14 5.10 8.29 17.12
CA VAL A 14 4.85 7.36 16.02
C VAL A 14 4.69 8.08 14.69
N ILE A 15 3.96 9.20 14.65
CA ILE A 15 3.79 10.00 13.42
C ILE A 15 5.12 10.64 12.99
N THR A 16 5.87 11.23 13.94
CA THR A 16 7.13 11.96 13.65
C THR A 16 8.25 11.03 13.21
N PHE A 17 8.36 9.85 13.82
CA PHE A 17 9.40 8.87 13.48
C PHE A 17 8.98 7.90 12.37
N SER A 18 7.71 7.92 11.93
CA SER A 18 7.24 7.08 10.82
C SER A 18 7.94 7.34 9.49
N ASP A 19 8.50 8.53 9.29
CA ASP A 19 9.24 8.91 8.09
C ASP A 19 10.75 8.57 8.15
N HIS A 20 11.22 7.93 9.23
CA HIS A 20 12.62 7.54 9.34
C HIS A 20 12.87 6.19 8.64
N ASP A 21 13.77 6.19 7.65
CA ASP A 21 14.11 5.04 6.78
C ASP A 21 14.51 3.75 7.56
N LEU A 22 14.97 3.91 8.80
CA LEU A 22 15.45 2.83 9.66
C LEU A 22 14.32 1.89 10.17
N ILE A 23 13.06 2.34 10.13
CA ILE A 23 11.90 1.58 10.65
C ILE A 23 11.22 0.73 9.56
N ARG A 24 11.60 0.92 8.29
CA ARG A 24 11.03 0.25 7.11
C ARG A 24 10.99 -1.28 7.19
N PRO A 25 12.07 -2.01 7.57
CA PRO A 25 12.04 -3.47 7.65
C PRO A 25 11.15 -3.98 8.79
N HIS A 26 10.98 -3.20 9.86
CA HIS A 26 10.11 -3.59 10.98
C HIS A 26 8.62 -3.31 10.66
N LYS A 27 8.34 -2.31 9.80
CA LYS A 27 6.99 -2.08 9.28
C LYS A 27 6.54 -3.26 8.42
N GLU A 28 7.38 -3.76 7.53
CA GLU A 28 7.05 -4.93 6.69
C GLU A 28 6.66 -6.15 7.54
N GLN A 29 7.44 -6.46 8.58
CA GLN A 29 7.14 -7.56 9.51
C GLN A 29 5.85 -7.34 10.32
N LEU A 30 5.60 -6.11 10.80
CA LEU A 30 4.37 -5.80 11.52
C LEU A 30 3.16 -5.80 10.59
N PHE A 31 3.30 -5.33 9.34
CA PHE A 31 2.26 -5.40 8.33
C PHE A 31 1.95 -6.84 7.98
N GLU A 32 2.94 -7.68 7.69
CA GLU A 32 2.75 -9.11 7.48
C GLU A 32 2.05 -9.77 8.67
N LEU A 33 2.48 -9.49 9.91
CA LEU A 33 1.90 -10.07 11.11
C LEU A 33 0.44 -9.61 11.36
N VAL A 34 0.12 -8.34 11.10
CA VAL A 34 -1.24 -7.81 11.21
C VAL A 34 -2.13 -8.40 10.10
N MET A 35 -1.59 -8.53 8.89
CA MET A 35 -2.31 -9.11 7.74
C MET A 35 -2.55 -10.62 7.90
N ASP A 36 -1.57 -11.38 8.40
CA ASP A 36 -1.74 -12.81 8.66
C ASP A 36 -2.79 -13.08 9.74
N LYS A 37 -2.93 -12.17 10.71
CA LYS A 37 -4.01 -12.25 11.70
C LYS A 37 -5.38 -11.84 11.13
N ALA A 38 -5.43 -10.99 10.11
CA ALA A 38 -6.66 -10.63 9.39
C ALA A 38 -7.10 -11.73 8.41
N ALA A 39 -6.15 -12.49 7.84
CA ALA A 39 -6.37 -13.52 6.83
C ALA A 39 -7.09 -14.79 7.33
N ILE A 40 -7.38 -14.92 8.62
CA ILE A 40 -8.08 -16.08 9.19
C ILE A 40 -9.59 -16.07 8.83
N ALA A 41 -10.11 -14.97 8.27
CA ALA A 41 -11.43 -14.94 7.64
C ALA A 41 -11.26 -15.00 6.12
N GLY A 42 -11.86 -16.01 5.47
CA GLY A 42 -11.72 -16.33 4.04
C GLY A 42 -12.30 -15.30 3.05
N ASP A 43 -11.90 -14.04 3.14
CA ASP A 43 -12.30 -13.00 2.20
C ASP A 43 -11.38 -13.04 0.96
N SER A 44 -11.97 -13.47 -0.17
CA SER A 44 -11.34 -13.48 -1.49
C SER A 44 -10.73 -12.13 -1.89
N LYS A 45 -11.27 -11.01 -1.38
CA LYS A 45 -10.79 -9.66 -1.67
C LYS A 45 -9.48 -9.36 -0.96
N GLU A 46 -9.33 -9.83 0.27
CA GLU A 46 -8.10 -9.63 1.04
C GLU A 46 -6.94 -10.45 0.47
N ALA A 47 -7.25 -11.67 -0.01
CA ALA A 47 -6.29 -12.48 -0.76
C ALA A 47 -5.87 -11.79 -2.07
N ALA A 48 -6.81 -11.19 -2.79
CA ALA A 48 -6.53 -10.42 -4.01
C ALA A 48 -5.68 -9.17 -3.72
N LEU A 49 -5.99 -8.44 -2.64
CA LEU A 49 -5.20 -7.28 -2.20
C LEU A 49 -3.77 -7.69 -1.86
N ARG A 50 -3.59 -8.76 -1.07
CA ARG A 50 -2.26 -9.26 -0.69
C ARG A 50 -1.45 -9.68 -1.91
N THR A 51 -2.07 -10.38 -2.85
CA THR A 51 -1.42 -10.82 -4.08
C THR A 51 -1.01 -9.63 -4.95
N THR A 52 -1.91 -8.66 -5.11
CA THR A 52 -1.65 -7.44 -5.87
C THR A 52 -0.52 -6.65 -5.23
N ARG A 53 -0.54 -6.45 -3.91
CA ARG A 53 0.52 -5.77 -3.16
C ARG A 53 1.87 -6.45 -3.36
N LYS A 54 1.94 -7.77 -3.20
CA LYS A 54 3.19 -8.54 -3.38
C LYS A 54 3.78 -8.34 -4.78
N GLN A 55 2.96 -8.38 -5.82
CA GLN A 55 3.42 -8.17 -7.20
C GLN A 55 3.85 -6.73 -7.46
N LEU A 56 3.14 -5.74 -6.90
CA LEU A 56 3.53 -4.33 -6.99
C LEU A 56 4.84 -4.04 -6.26
N THR A 57 5.06 -4.63 -5.08
CA THR A 57 6.31 -4.51 -4.33
C THR A 57 7.47 -5.12 -5.11
N ALA A 58 7.32 -6.34 -5.62
CA ALA A 58 8.36 -7.00 -6.42
C ALA A 58 8.68 -6.19 -7.70
N LEU A 59 7.66 -5.63 -8.35
CA LEU A 59 7.85 -4.77 -9.52
C LEU A 59 8.67 -3.51 -9.18
N ALA A 60 8.46 -2.95 -7.99
CA ALA A 60 9.10 -1.73 -7.54
C ALA A 60 10.52 -1.90 -6.97
N GLU A 61 11.02 -3.14 -6.80
CA GLU A 61 12.38 -3.39 -6.29
C GLU A 61 13.46 -2.81 -7.20
N GLN A 62 13.19 -2.76 -8.51
CA GLN A 62 14.08 -2.18 -9.53
C GLN A 62 13.90 -0.66 -9.71
N TRP A 63 13.01 -0.03 -8.94
CA TRP A 63 12.64 1.38 -9.10
C TRP A 63 13.19 2.26 -7.97
N GLY A 64 13.12 3.59 -8.18
CA GLY A 64 13.51 4.54 -7.15
C GLY A 64 12.58 4.52 -5.94
N GLU A 65 13.10 4.90 -4.77
CA GLU A 65 12.35 4.82 -3.50
C GLU A 65 11.01 5.57 -3.51
N GLY A 66 10.94 6.72 -4.19
CA GLY A 66 9.69 7.48 -4.32
C GLY A 66 8.61 6.70 -5.08
N GLN A 67 9.00 5.99 -6.15
CA GLN A 67 8.08 5.16 -6.94
C GLN A 67 7.59 3.97 -6.12
N ARG A 68 8.49 3.32 -5.40
CA ARG A 68 8.14 2.24 -4.48
C ARG A 68 7.18 2.70 -3.38
N ALA A 69 7.49 3.81 -2.71
CA ALA A 69 6.64 4.36 -1.66
C ALA A 69 5.24 4.75 -2.18
N GLN A 70 5.15 5.27 -3.42
CA GLN A 70 3.88 5.59 -4.06
C GLN A 70 3.02 4.34 -4.27
N LEU A 71 3.61 3.22 -4.70
CA LEU A 71 2.89 1.95 -4.84
C LEU A 71 2.52 1.31 -3.51
N GLU A 72 3.43 1.33 -2.53
CA GLU A 72 3.14 0.86 -1.16
C GLU A 72 1.93 1.60 -0.59
N LYS A 73 1.90 2.93 -0.72
CA LYS A 73 0.77 3.77 -0.30
C LYS A 73 -0.51 3.45 -1.06
N ALA A 74 -0.43 3.21 -2.36
CA ALA A 74 -1.58 2.82 -3.18
C ALA A 74 -2.14 1.45 -2.77
N ALA A 75 -1.28 0.52 -2.34
CA ALA A 75 -1.65 -0.84 -2.01
C ALA A 75 -2.04 -1.08 -0.54
N VAL A 76 -2.17 -0.03 0.30
CA VAL A 76 -2.52 -0.17 1.73
C VAL A 76 -3.90 -0.79 1.96
N SER A 77 -4.89 -0.44 1.13
CA SER A 77 -6.25 -0.98 1.22
C SER A 77 -6.88 -1.14 -0.17
N ILE A 78 -7.99 -1.87 -0.25
CA ILE A 78 -8.78 -1.98 -1.49
C ILE A 78 -9.22 -0.60 -1.98
N ASP A 79 -9.64 0.29 -1.08
CA ASP A 79 -10.09 1.63 -1.46
C ASP A 79 -8.95 2.52 -1.98
N SER A 80 -7.77 2.47 -1.36
CA SER A 80 -6.61 3.20 -1.86
C SER A 80 -6.20 2.70 -3.24
N LEU A 81 -6.27 1.38 -3.45
CA LEU A 81 -5.91 0.75 -4.71
C LEU A 81 -6.93 1.08 -5.81
N LYS A 82 -8.23 1.07 -5.49
CA LYS A 82 -9.31 1.50 -6.40
C LYS A 82 -9.17 2.98 -6.76
N LYS A 83 -8.82 3.83 -5.79
CA LYS A 83 -8.56 5.25 -6.04
C LYS A 83 -7.38 5.44 -6.98
N PHE A 84 -6.24 4.82 -6.68
CA PHE A 84 -5.05 4.88 -7.53
C PHE A 84 -5.37 4.42 -8.97
N ARG A 85 -6.08 3.30 -9.12
CA ARG A 85 -6.50 2.79 -10.42
C ARG A 85 -7.37 3.79 -11.18
N ARG A 86 -8.40 4.34 -10.54
CA ARG A 86 -9.30 5.29 -11.18
C ARG A 86 -8.52 6.51 -11.65
N ASP A 87 -7.74 7.12 -10.77
CA ASP A 87 -7.07 8.38 -11.05
C ASP A 87 -5.98 8.17 -12.14
N TYR A 88 -5.12 7.17 -12.00
CA TYR A 88 -3.94 7.05 -12.89
C TYR A 88 -4.06 6.01 -14.01
N CYS A 89 -4.82 4.93 -13.81
CA CYS A 89 -4.96 3.88 -14.82
C CYS A 89 -6.14 4.14 -15.76
N VAL A 90 -7.24 4.70 -15.25
CA VAL A 90 -8.48 4.96 -16.03
C VAL A 90 -8.52 6.40 -16.53
N ASN A 91 -8.50 7.37 -15.62
CA ASN A 91 -8.62 8.80 -15.96
C ASN A 91 -7.34 9.34 -16.62
N LYS A 92 -6.21 8.62 -16.49
CA LYS A 92 -4.89 9.02 -16.98
C LYS A 92 -4.42 10.34 -16.37
N ASP A 93 -4.79 10.59 -15.12
CA ASP A 93 -4.30 11.73 -14.37
C ASP A 93 -2.76 11.67 -14.27
N PHE A 94 -2.11 12.82 -14.23
CA PHE A 94 -0.66 12.87 -14.12
C PHE A 94 -0.20 12.52 -12.70
N ASN A 95 0.70 11.54 -12.59
CA ASN A 95 1.38 11.21 -11.34
C ASN A 95 2.85 11.66 -11.42
N PRO A 96 3.28 12.67 -10.64
CA PRO A 96 4.61 13.25 -10.75
C PRO A 96 5.74 12.30 -10.32
N ILE A 97 5.41 11.26 -9.56
CA ILE A 97 6.39 10.33 -8.97
C ILE A 97 6.47 9.04 -9.81
N LEU A 98 5.31 8.54 -10.26
CA LEU A 98 5.19 7.27 -10.95
C LEU A 98 4.45 7.48 -12.28
N TYR A 99 5.20 7.65 -13.38
CA TYR A 99 4.68 7.91 -14.73
C TYR A 99 5.37 7.01 -15.77
N GLY A 100 4.89 7.05 -17.02
CA GLY A 100 5.49 6.32 -18.12
C GLY A 100 5.36 4.79 -17.98
N GLU A 101 6.45 4.07 -18.25
CA GLU A 101 6.48 2.61 -18.20
C GLU A 101 6.18 2.04 -16.80
N PRO A 102 6.80 2.53 -15.70
CA PRO A 102 6.45 2.08 -14.36
C PRO A 102 4.95 2.17 -14.02
N LEU A 103 4.30 3.28 -14.39
CA LEU A 103 2.87 3.44 -14.18
C LEU A 103 2.05 2.43 -15.00
N ARG A 104 2.45 2.21 -16.26
CA ARG A 104 1.79 1.25 -17.15
C ARG A 104 1.87 -0.18 -16.61
N GLU A 105 3.03 -0.60 -16.11
CA GLU A 105 3.22 -1.92 -15.53
C GLU A 105 2.44 -2.11 -14.24
N ALA A 106 2.44 -1.09 -13.36
CA ALA A 106 1.62 -1.09 -12.15
C ALA A 106 0.12 -1.23 -12.48
N CYS A 107 -0.37 -0.46 -13.45
CA CYS A 107 -1.77 -0.55 -13.90
C CYS A 107 -2.12 -1.93 -14.44
N LYS A 108 -1.21 -2.58 -15.19
CA LYS A 108 -1.42 -3.95 -15.70
C LYS A 108 -1.62 -4.95 -14.57
N ILE A 109 -0.80 -4.87 -13.52
CA ILE A 109 -0.94 -5.74 -12.34
C ILE A 109 -2.28 -5.49 -11.65
N ILE A 110 -2.63 -4.22 -11.40
CA ILE A 110 -3.88 -3.86 -10.72
C ILE A 110 -5.10 -4.34 -11.51
N ASP A 111 -5.10 -4.15 -12.83
CA ASP A 111 -6.19 -4.58 -13.70
C ASP A 111 -6.33 -6.12 -13.73
N SER A 112 -5.23 -6.88 -13.65
CA SER A 112 -5.29 -8.35 -13.63
C SER A 112 -5.99 -8.93 -12.39
N HIS A 113 -6.03 -8.18 -11.28
CA HIS A 113 -6.69 -8.58 -10.04
C HIS A 113 -8.00 -7.83 -9.77
N TYR A 114 -8.35 -6.84 -10.60
CA TYR A 114 -9.40 -5.88 -10.29
C TYR A 114 -10.76 -6.53 -10.04
N ASN A 115 -11.13 -7.55 -10.82
CA ASN A 115 -12.39 -8.27 -10.63
C ASN A 115 -12.50 -8.89 -9.24
N ASN A 116 -11.41 -9.47 -8.73
CA ASN A 116 -11.38 -10.08 -7.40
C ASN A 116 -11.35 -9.03 -6.27
N LEU A 117 -10.92 -7.80 -6.58
CA LEU A 117 -10.92 -6.67 -5.64
C LEU A 117 -12.30 -6.02 -5.48
N ILE A 118 -13.24 -6.26 -6.41
CA ILE A 118 -14.56 -5.61 -6.44
C ILE A 118 -15.74 -6.57 -6.29
N GLN A 119 -15.49 -7.88 -6.23
CA GLN A 119 -16.55 -8.86 -6.00
C GLN A 119 -17.33 -8.51 -4.72
N PRO A 120 -18.65 -8.73 -4.67
CA PRO A 120 -19.49 -8.44 -3.49
C PRO A 120 -19.14 -9.34 -2.30
#